data_AF-A0A7C5L8V8-F1
#
_entry.id   AF-A0A7C5L8V8-F1
#
_cell.length_a   1.000
_cell.length_b   1.000
_cell.length_c   1.000
_cell.angle_alpha   90.00
_cell.angle_beta   90.00
_cell.angle_gamma   90.00
#
_symmetry.space_group_name_H-M   'P 1'
#
loop_
_entity.id
_entity.type
_entity.pdbx_description
1 polymer ?
#
loop_
_entity_poly.entity_id
_entity_poly.type
_entity_poly.pdbx_seq_one_letter_code
_entity_poly.pdbx_strand_id
1 'polypeptide(L)' 'MSATITIECLFAPGCSSRDHTLELARRVAADFPAVATVRETTIATPEEAARLHFLGSPSVRVNGRDIEPGAEDRADFGLG' A
#
# COMPACT_ATOMS: atom_id res chain seq x y z
N MET A 1 2.63 2.32 25.47
CA MET A 1 1.88 2.45 24.21
C MET A 1 2.51 1.46 23.24
N SER A 2 1.84 0.37 22.87
CA SER A 2 2.34 -0.49 21.79
C SER A 2 2.29 0.32 20.50
N ALA A 3 3.40 0.36 19.76
CA ALA A 3 3.41 0.96 18.43
C ALA A 3 2.64 0.03 17.48
N THR A 4 1.59 0.54 16.86
CA THR A 4 0.83 -0.19 15.84
C THR A 4 1.49 0.03 14.49
N ILE A 5 1.95 -1.05 13.86
CA ILE A 5 2.41 -1.13 12.49
C ILE A 5 1.19 -1.13 11.56
N THR A 6 1.16 -0.18 10.62
CA THR A 6 0.11 -0.11 9.60
C THR A 6 0.68 -0.58 8.27
N ILE A 7 0.10 -1.63 7.71
CA ILE A 7 0.38 -2.12 6.36
C ILE A 7 -0.71 -1.56 5.45
N GLU A 8 -0.37 -0.59 4.60
CA GLU A 8 -1.29 0.08 3.69
C GLU A 8 -1.11 -0.50 2.29
N CYS A 9 -2.20 -0.98 1.69
CA CYS A 9 -2.24 -1.49 0.34
C CYS A 9 -3.04 -0.52 -0.54
N LEU A 10 -2.37 0.08 -1.52
CA LEU A 10 -2.92 1.07 -2.43
C LEU A 10 -3.14 0.44 -3.80
N PHE A 11 -4.32 0.66 -4.38
CA PHE A 11 -4.71 0.06 -5.65
C PHE A 11 -5.38 1.06 -6.58
N ALA A 12 -5.11 0.96 -7.88
CA ALA A 12 -5.96 1.59 -8.89
C ALA A 12 -7.25 0.77 -9.11
N PRO A 13 -8.35 1.40 -9.55
CA PRO A 13 -9.57 0.70 -9.95
C PRO A 13 -9.29 -0.39 -10.97
N GLY A 14 -9.79 -1.61 -10.73
CA GLY A 14 -9.62 -2.74 -11.64
C GLY A 14 -8.27 -3.45 -11.57
N CYS A 15 -7.43 -3.18 -10.57
CA CYS A 15 -6.18 -3.92 -10.37
C CYS A 15 -6.43 -5.41 -10.15
N SER A 16 -5.96 -6.25 -11.08
CA SER A 16 -6.08 -7.71 -10.99
C SER A 16 -5.32 -8.33 -9.81
N SER A 17 -4.27 -7.66 -9.35
CA SER A 17 -3.42 -8.13 -8.24
C SER A 17 -3.95 -7.73 -6.86
N ARG A 18 -5.10 -7.05 -6.78
CA ARG A 18 -5.66 -6.52 -5.53
C ARG A 18 -5.86 -7.61 -4.48
N ASP A 19 -6.63 -8.65 -4.81
CA ASP A 19 -7.00 -9.69 -3.84
C ASP A 19 -5.78 -10.47 -3.35
N HIS A 20 -4.86 -10.83 -4.27
CA HIS A 20 -3.62 -11.52 -3.92
C HIS A 20 -2.73 -10.67 -3.00
N THR A 21 -2.61 -9.36 -3.26
CA THR A 21 -1.82 -8.45 -2.42
C THR A 21 -2.41 -8.34 -1.01
N LEU A 22 -3.73 -8.21 -0.90
CA LEU A 22 -4.42 -8.13 0.39
C LEU A 22 -4.31 -9.44 1.18
N GLU A 23 -4.40 -10.58 0.51
CA GLU A 23 -4.21 -11.89 1.15
C GLU A 23 -2.83 -12.00 1.78
N LEU A 24 -1.77 -11.66 1.03
CA LEU A 24 -0.40 -11.68 1.53
C LEU A 24 -0.21 -10.71 2.70
N ALA A 25 -0.70 -9.48 2.59
CA ALA A 25 -0.60 -8.47 3.66
C ALA A 25 -1.30 -8.94 4.94
N ARG A 26 -2.50 -9.53 4.81
CA ARG A 26 -3.26 -10.08 5.94
C ARG A 26 -2.56 -11.27 6.57
N ARG A 27 -1.97 -12.16 5.75
CA ARG A 27 -1.19 -13.30 6.25
C ARG A 27 -0.01 -12.84 7.10
N VAL A 28 0.75 -11.85 6.61
CA VAL A 28 1.87 -11.27 7.37
C VAL A 28 1.38 -10.56 8.64
N ALA A 29 0.30 -9.79 8.58
CA ALA A 29 -0.26 -9.13 9.76
C ALA A 29 -0.76 -10.14 10.82
N ALA A 30 -1.24 -11.31 10.40
CA ALA A 30 -1.69 -12.36 11.30
C ALA A 30 -0.54 -12.99 12.11
N ASP A 31 0.71 -12.88 11.65
CA ASP A 31 1.90 -13.27 12.43
C ASP A 31 2.17 -12.28 13.58
N PHE A 32 1.59 -11.06 13.53
CA PHE A 32 1.79 -9.98 14.51
C PHE A 32 0.47 -9.34 14.99
N PRO A 33 -0.50 -10.12 15.49
CA PRO A 33 -1.88 -9.66 15.69
C PRO A 33 -2.04 -8.56 16.76
N ALA A 34 -1.06 -8.42 17.67
CA ALA A 34 -1.08 -7.40 18.71
C ALA A 34 -0.58 -6.01 18.24
N VAL A 35 0.09 -5.96 17.08
CA VAL A 35 0.80 -4.75 16.64
C VAL A 35 0.61 -4.44 15.16
N ALA A 36 0.16 -5.37 14.30
CA ALA A 36 0.02 -5.12 12.87
C ALA A 36 -1.45 -5.01 12.44
N THR A 37 -1.74 -4.05 11.56
CA THR A 37 -3.06 -3.89 10.95
C THR A 37 -2.93 -3.67 9.44
N VAL A 38 -3.89 -4.16 8.67
CA VAL A 38 -3.92 -3.97 7.21
C VAL A 38 -5.01 -2.96 6.86
N ARG A 39 -4.64 -1.97 6.06
CA ARG A 39 -5.56 -0.99 5.48
C ARG A 39 -5.52 -1.07 3.97
N GLU A 40 -6.69 -1.01 3.37
CA GLU A 40 -6.85 -0.95 1.93
C GLU A 40 -7.25 0.47 1.53
N THR A 41 -6.71 0.98 0.44
CA THR A 41 -7.11 2.28 -0.11
C THR A 41 -7.11 2.25 -1.63
N THR A 42 -8.25 2.54 -2.23
CA THR A 42 -8.40 2.67 -3.68
C THR A 42 -8.07 4.09 -4.10
N ILE A 43 -7.17 4.24 -5.07
CA ILE A 43 -6.74 5.50 -5.67
C ILE A 43 -7.47 5.65 -6.99
N ALA A 44 -8.60 6.36 -6.98
CA ALA A 44 -9.47 6.46 -8.14
C ALA A 44 -9.11 7.63 -9.06
N THR A 45 -8.42 8.66 -8.54
CA THR A 45 -8.10 9.86 -9.32
C THR A 45 -6.60 10.16 -9.40
N PRO A 46 -6.15 10.86 -10.47
CA PRO A 46 -4.77 11.33 -10.58
C PRO A 46 -4.38 12.29 -9.46
N GLU A 47 -5.31 13.09 -8.93
CA GLU A 47 -5.06 13.99 -7.80
C GLU A 47 -4.81 13.19 -6.51
N GLU A 48 -5.56 12.10 -6.28
CA GLU A 48 -5.29 11.18 -5.18
C GLU A 48 -3.93 10.50 -5.35
N ALA A 49 -3.60 10.08 -6.57
CA ALA A 49 -2.30 9.49 -6.88
C ALA A 49 -1.15 10.45 -6.59
N ALA A 50 -1.26 11.71 -6.99
CA ALA A 50 -0.26 12.74 -6.70
C ALA A 50 -0.16 13.03 -5.20
N ARG A 51 -1.29 13.23 -4.51
CA ARG A 51 -1.33 13.52 -3.06
C ARG A 51 -0.73 12.39 -2.23
N LEU A 52 -0.95 11.15 -2.64
CA LEU A 52 -0.48 9.96 -1.93
C LEU A 52 0.84 9.45 -2.50
N HIS A 53 1.49 10.13 -3.44
CA HIS A 53 2.74 9.68 -4.07
C HIS A 53 2.61 8.24 -4.60
N PHE A 54 1.48 7.93 -5.22
CA PHE A 54 1.17 6.61 -5.74
C PHE A 54 1.95 6.36 -7.03
N LEU A 55 2.89 5.42 -6.97
CA LEU A 55 3.82 5.09 -8.06
C LEU A 55 3.24 4.12 -9.09
N GLY A 56 2.14 3.44 -8.74
CA GLY A 56 1.49 2.44 -9.56
C GLY A 56 0.78 1.38 -8.72
N SER A 57 -0.08 0.62 -9.37
CA SER A 57 -0.83 -0.46 -8.72
C SER A 57 -0.14 -1.81 -8.92
N PRO A 58 -0.01 -2.65 -7.88
CA PRO A 58 -0.24 -2.36 -6.47
C PRO A 58 0.95 -1.61 -5.82
N SER A 59 0.68 -0.78 -4.79
CA SER A 59 1.73 -0.26 -3.90
C SER A 59 1.45 -0.72 -2.47
N VAL A 60 2.48 -1.16 -1.74
CA VAL A 60 2.35 -1.59 -0.34
C VAL A 60 3.29 -0.78 0.53
N ARG A 61 2.76 -0.20 1.61
CA ARG A 61 3.52 0.64 2.54
C ARG A 61 3.44 0.11 3.95
N VAL A 62 4.53 0.23 4.68
CA VAL A 62 4.61 -0.04 6.11
C VAL A 62 4.91 1.27 6.82
N ASN A 63 3.96 1.72 7.64
CA ASN A 63 4.04 3.01 8.34
C ASN A 63 4.34 4.18 7.40
N GLY A 64 3.67 4.22 6.24
CA GLY A 64 3.86 5.26 5.22
C GLY A 64 5.09 5.11 4.33
N ARG A 65 5.99 4.16 4.57
CA ARG A 65 7.14 3.87 3.71
C ARG A 65 6.83 2.72 2.75
N ASP A 66 7.02 2.93 1.46
CA ASP A 66 6.86 1.87 0.46
C ASP A 66 7.90 0.76 0.63
N ILE A 67 7.47 -0.49 0.44
CA ILE A 67 8.34 -1.66 0.58
C ILE A 67 9.16 -1.94 -0.69
N GLU A 68 8.78 -1.37 -1.84
CA GLU A 68 9.48 -1.58 -3.09
C GLU A 68 10.84 -0.83 -3.07
N PRO A 69 11.97 -1.54 -3.28
CA PRO A 69 13.29 -0.91 -3.26
C PRO A 69 13.40 0.13 -4.38
N GLY A 70 13.77 1.36 -4.03
CA GLY A 70 13.88 2.48 -4.98
C GLY A 70 12.59 3.26 -5.20
N ALA A 71 11.47 2.90 -4.53
CA ALA A 71 10.24 3.68 -4.56
C ALA A 71 10.45 5.12 -4.03
N GLU A 72 11.35 5.31 -3.09
CA GLU A 72 11.72 6.62 -2.54
C GLU A 72 12.42 7.55 -3.55
N ASP A 73 13.04 6.99 -4.60
CA ASP A 73 13.73 7.73 -5.65
C ASP A 73 12.88 7.93 -6.92
N ARG A 74 11.70 7.29 -7.01
CA ARG A 74 10.79 7.46 -8.17
C ARG A 74 9.95 8.72 -8.05
N ALA A 75 9.91 9.49 -9.14
CA ALA A 75 9.06 10.69 -9.29
C ALA A 75 7.87 10.49 -10.25
N ASP A 76 7.78 9.34 -10.92
CA ASP A 76 6.68 9.02 -11.82
C ASP A 76 5.47 8.54 -11.01
N PHE A 77 4.62 9.49 -10.60
CA PHE A 77 3.35 9.24 -9.91
C PHE A 77 2.20 9.20 -10.92
N GLY A 78 1.34 8.18 -10.86
CA GLY A 78 0.21 8.12 -11.79
C GLY A 78 -0.60 6.82 -11.79
N LEU A 79 -1.73 6.89 -12.51
CA LEU A 79 -2.58 5.75 -12.88
C LEU A 79 -2.18 5.30 -14.30
N GLY A 80 -0.97 4.77 -14.44
CA GLY A 80 -0.42 4.24 -15.71
C GLY A 80 -0.60 2.74 -15.80
#